data_AF-A0A9D2QU61-F1
#
_entry.id   AF-A0A9D2QU61-F1
#
_cell.length_a   1.000
_cell.length_b   1.000
_cell.length_c   1.000
_cell.angle_alpha   90.00
_cell.angle_beta   90.00
_cell.angle_gamma   90.00
#
_symmetry.space_group_name_H-M   'P 1'
#
loop_
_entity.id
_entity.type
_entity.pdbx_description
1 polymer ?
#
loop_
_entity_poly.entity_id
_entity_poly.type
_entity_poly.pdbx_seq_one_letter_code
_entity_poly.pdbx_strand_id
1 'polypeptide(L)'
;MLKKGILFQGLSGPEGGGYRDITYLFLYGLSRNILCRAKIRDMKKEWREYLLEKADRSGYQSPVFWKMLKKEEKQCARIVLGLVEDLRNCEDGRAEKAWICLRYLVRSGYRTEEEYLREKKEISFSGLWKLAGEKTGDLLLRSSRVCMCLLMAEEDRQEVRKDDGIFLFEEGIEKSEDLWESKEKREKSLDMKKIYVIILQNYYFKPLNKSSR
;
A
#
# COMPACT_ATOMS: atom_id res chain seq x y z
N MET A 1 -19.00 7.26 14.77
CA MET A 1 -18.71 6.43 13.57
C MET A 1 -17.26 6.66 13.19
N LEU A 2 -16.42 5.63 13.25
CA LEU A 2 -14.99 5.73 12.92
C LEU A 2 -14.77 5.18 11.51
N LYS A 3 -14.49 6.06 10.54
CA LYS A 3 -14.00 5.74 9.18
C LYS A 3 -12.55 6.21 9.07
N LYS A 4 -11.58 5.39 8.64
CA LYS A 4 -10.17 5.81 8.40
C LYS A 4 -9.49 4.98 7.26
N GLY A 5 -8.37 5.47 6.67
CA GLY A 5 -7.68 5.06 5.40
C GLY A 5 -6.38 4.16 5.50
N ILE A 6 -5.54 4.00 4.45
CA ILE A 6 -4.47 2.95 4.30
C ILE A 6 -3.18 3.08 5.13
N LEU A 7 -2.94 2.07 6.00
CA LEU A 7 -1.66 1.61 6.58
C LEU A 7 -1.75 0.07 6.78
N PHE A 8 -0.64 -0.66 6.64
CA PHE A 8 -0.54 -2.11 6.88
C PHE A 8 -0.32 -2.37 8.38
N GLN A 9 -1.29 -2.93 9.10
CA GLN A 9 -0.96 -3.68 10.32
C GLN A 9 -0.42 -5.05 9.88
N GLY A 10 0.23 -5.85 10.74
CA GLY A 10 0.62 -7.24 10.43
C GLY A 10 2.11 -7.50 10.29
N LEU A 11 2.91 -6.44 10.21
CA LEU A 11 4.37 -6.48 10.29
C LEU A 11 4.74 -5.78 11.60
N SER A 12 5.23 -6.55 12.57
CA SER A 12 5.69 -5.97 13.81
C SER A 12 6.90 -5.09 13.49
N GLY A 13 6.89 -3.83 13.92
CA GLY A 13 8.15 -3.10 14.02
C GLY A 13 9.13 -3.88 14.93
N PRO A 14 10.45 -3.68 14.77
CA PRO A 14 11.48 -4.45 15.48
C PRO A 14 11.36 -4.45 17.03
N GLU A 15 10.55 -3.55 17.59
CA GLU A 15 10.38 -3.39 19.05
C GLU A 15 8.96 -3.64 19.56
N GLY A 16 8.08 -4.29 18.79
CA GLY A 16 6.77 -4.74 19.30
C GLY A 16 5.86 -3.59 19.74
N GLY A 17 5.29 -2.86 18.78
CA GLY A 17 4.29 -1.83 19.07
C GLY A 17 4.41 -0.61 18.16
N GLY A 18 4.35 -0.78 16.85
CA GLY A 18 4.43 0.33 15.89
C GLY A 18 3.72 0.03 14.58
N TYR A 19 3.14 1.06 13.97
CA TYR A 19 2.61 1.03 12.61
C TYR A 19 3.74 1.33 11.62
N ARG A 20 3.86 0.55 10.54
CA ARG A 20 4.85 0.78 9.47
C ARG A 20 4.22 1.57 8.32
N ASP A 21 4.84 2.67 7.89
CA ASP A 21 4.34 3.46 6.75
C ASP A 21 4.73 2.78 5.43
N ILE A 22 3.78 2.11 4.80
CA ILE A 22 3.98 1.43 3.51
C ILE A 22 3.48 2.25 2.31
N THR A 23 3.24 3.54 2.48
CA THR A 23 2.71 4.41 1.40
C THR A 23 3.57 4.31 0.15
N TYR A 24 4.89 4.23 0.31
CA TYR A 24 5.82 4.08 -0.81
C TYR A 24 5.57 2.83 -1.66
N LEU A 25 5.10 1.71 -1.08
CA LEU A 25 4.72 0.51 -1.82
C LEU A 25 3.48 0.76 -2.69
N PHE A 26 2.50 1.51 -2.16
CA PHE A 26 1.34 1.91 -2.95
C PHE A 26 1.71 2.81 -4.12
N LEU A 27 2.51 3.83 -3.84
CA LEU A 27 3.01 4.75 -4.87
C LEU A 27 3.82 3.98 -5.92
N TYR A 28 4.73 3.11 -5.50
CA TYR A 28 5.59 2.35 -6.39
C TYR A 28 4.80 1.38 -7.26
N GLY A 29 3.97 0.52 -6.66
CA GLY A 29 3.16 -0.44 -7.40
C GLY A 29 2.23 0.20 -8.42
N LEU A 30 1.40 1.16 -7.98
CA LEU A 30 0.42 1.80 -8.85
C LEU A 30 1.09 2.63 -9.95
N SER A 31 2.20 3.30 -9.66
CA SER A 31 2.92 4.09 -10.66
C SER A 31 3.58 3.24 -11.74
N ARG A 32 4.03 2.03 -11.39
CA ARG A 32 4.68 1.08 -12.31
C ARG A 32 3.68 0.30 -13.16
N ASN A 33 2.43 0.19 -12.71
CA ASN A 33 1.36 -0.46 -13.46
C ASN A 33 0.86 0.41 -14.64
N ILE A 34 0.99 -0.09 -15.87
CA ILE A 34 0.62 0.66 -17.09
C ILE A 34 -0.88 0.99 -17.16
N LEU A 35 -1.73 0.10 -16.66
CA LEU A 35 -3.19 0.32 -16.64
C LEU A 35 -3.54 1.42 -15.64
N CYS A 36 -2.93 1.42 -14.46
CA CYS A 36 -3.11 2.50 -13.49
C CYS A 36 -2.69 3.86 -14.06
N ARG A 37 -1.52 3.93 -14.74
CA ARG A 37 -1.07 5.16 -15.41
C ARG A 37 -2.08 5.62 -16.48
N ALA A 38 -2.62 4.70 -17.26
CA ALA A 38 -3.66 5.03 -18.25
C ALA A 38 -4.93 5.58 -17.56
N LYS A 39 -5.42 4.92 -16.50
CA LYS A 39 -6.58 5.39 -15.75
C LYS A 39 -6.37 6.77 -15.12
N ILE A 40 -5.18 7.04 -14.58
CA ILE A 40 -4.82 8.36 -14.07
C ILE A 40 -4.78 9.39 -15.21
N ARG A 41 -4.23 9.05 -16.37
CA ARG A 41 -4.19 9.96 -17.52
C ARG A 41 -5.60 10.37 -17.97
N ASP A 42 -6.55 9.46 -17.89
CA ASP A 42 -7.95 9.67 -18.29
C ASP A 42 -8.79 10.40 -17.24
N MET A 43 -8.24 10.66 -16.03
CA MET A 43 -8.91 11.48 -15.02
C MET A 43 -9.09 12.92 -15.51
N LYS A 44 -10.20 13.54 -15.07
CA LYS A 44 -10.47 14.96 -15.29
C LYS A 44 -9.27 15.81 -14.88
N LYS A 45 -8.90 16.78 -15.71
CA LYS A 45 -7.69 17.59 -15.53
C LYS A 45 -7.70 18.32 -14.18
N GLU A 46 -8.84 18.90 -13.83
CA GLU A 46 -9.06 19.66 -12.59
C GLU A 46 -8.84 18.78 -11.36
N TRP A 47 -9.28 17.52 -11.44
CA TRP A 47 -9.06 16.55 -10.36
C TRP A 47 -7.59 16.18 -10.20
N ARG A 48 -6.87 16.01 -11.32
CA ARG A 48 -5.44 15.74 -11.27
C ARG A 48 -4.66 16.91 -10.69
N GLU A 49 -4.95 18.13 -11.12
CA GLU A 49 -4.28 19.35 -10.62
C GLU A 49 -4.48 19.48 -9.11
N TYR A 50 -5.71 19.31 -8.64
CA TYR A 50 -6.04 19.28 -7.22
C TYR A 50 -5.21 18.23 -6.43
N LEU A 51 -5.10 17.00 -6.95
CA LEU A 51 -4.33 15.94 -6.28
C LEU A 51 -2.82 16.23 -6.29
N LEU A 52 -2.29 16.87 -7.33
CA LEU A 52 -0.89 17.29 -7.36
C LEU A 52 -0.60 18.36 -6.31
N GLU A 53 -1.47 19.34 -6.16
CA GLU A 53 -1.32 20.36 -5.11
C GLU A 53 -1.33 19.75 -3.70
N LYS A 54 -2.16 18.73 -3.47
CA LYS A 54 -2.17 17.97 -2.22
C LYS A 54 -0.87 17.22 -2.01
N ALA A 55 -0.39 16.54 -3.03
CA ALA A 55 0.88 15.82 -2.98
C ALA A 55 2.04 16.75 -2.65
N ASP A 56 2.08 17.97 -3.22
CA ASP A 56 3.15 18.96 -2.99
C ASP A 56 3.19 19.47 -1.55
N ARG A 57 2.05 19.44 -0.84
CA ARG A 57 1.96 19.77 0.58
C ARG A 57 2.24 18.57 1.50
N SER A 58 2.41 17.37 0.96
CA SER A 58 2.70 16.17 1.75
C SER A 58 4.12 16.23 2.31
N GLY A 59 4.25 16.11 3.62
CA GLY A 59 5.54 16.05 4.31
C GLY A 59 6.29 14.72 4.18
N TYR A 60 5.83 13.80 3.32
CA TYR A 60 6.38 12.44 3.16
C TYR A 60 7.06 12.26 1.81
N GLN A 61 8.29 12.76 1.66
CA GLN A 61 8.97 12.74 0.37
C GLN A 61 10.49 12.63 0.52
N SER A 62 11.02 11.43 0.78
CA SER A 62 12.47 11.23 0.59
C SER A 62 12.83 11.45 -0.88
N PRO A 63 13.82 12.30 -1.20
CA PRO A 63 14.28 12.49 -2.58
C PRO A 63 14.78 11.20 -3.24
N VAL A 64 15.18 10.20 -2.44
CA VAL A 64 15.69 8.91 -2.92
C VAL A 64 14.59 8.13 -3.64
N PHE A 65 13.41 7.99 -3.03
CA PHE A 65 12.26 7.31 -3.64
C PHE A 65 11.93 7.86 -5.03
N TRP A 66 11.84 9.19 -5.16
CA TRP A 66 11.49 9.81 -6.42
C TRP A 66 12.53 9.54 -7.51
N LYS A 67 13.82 9.44 -7.18
CA LYS A 67 14.87 9.14 -8.16
C LYS A 67 14.71 7.75 -8.81
N MET A 68 14.01 6.82 -8.16
CA MET A 68 13.75 5.48 -8.68
C MET A 68 12.67 5.44 -9.77
N LEU A 69 11.85 6.48 -9.88
CA LEU A 69 10.72 6.53 -10.80
C LEU A 69 11.06 7.29 -12.08
N LYS A 70 10.58 6.79 -13.23
CA LYS A 70 10.60 7.51 -14.50
C LYS A 70 9.63 8.69 -14.49
N LYS A 71 9.74 9.60 -15.47
CA LYS A 71 8.91 10.83 -15.53
C LYS A 71 7.40 10.55 -15.40
N GLU A 72 6.87 9.61 -16.16
CA GLU A 72 5.44 9.26 -16.10
C GLU A 72 5.06 8.56 -14.80
N GLU A 73 5.94 7.69 -14.28
CA GLU A 73 5.75 7.00 -13.01
C GLU A 73 5.74 8.01 -11.85
N LYS A 74 6.64 9.01 -11.85
CA LYS A 74 6.65 10.11 -10.87
C LYS A 74 5.33 10.88 -10.86
N GLN A 75 4.82 11.24 -12.04
CA GLN A 75 3.55 11.96 -12.14
C GLN A 75 2.40 11.12 -11.59
N CYS A 76 2.35 9.84 -11.96
CA CYS A 76 1.36 8.89 -11.44
C CYS A 76 1.46 8.75 -9.91
N ALA A 77 2.66 8.54 -9.37
CA ALA A 77 2.90 8.42 -7.94
C ALA A 77 2.49 9.68 -7.17
N ARG A 78 2.75 10.88 -7.69
CA ARG A 78 2.27 12.13 -7.06
C ARG A 78 0.75 12.20 -7.00
N ILE A 79 0.04 11.82 -8.07
CA ILE A 79 -1.44 11.76 -8.06
C ILE A 79 -1.94 10.78 -6.99
N VAL A 80 -1.35 9.58 -6.92
CA VAL A 80 -1.69 8.58 -5.91
C VAL A 80 -1.40 9.11 -4.50
N LEU A 81 -0.29 9.81 -4.28
CA LEU A 81 0.02 10.44 -3.00
C LEU A 81 -1.07 11.46 -2.62
N GLY A 82 -1.54 12.28 -3.56
CA GLY A 82 -2.66 13.19 -3.32
C GLY A 82 -3.93 12.47 -2.85
N LEU A 83 -4.25 11.31 -3.44
CA LEU A 83 -5.38 10.48 -3.00
C LEU A 83 -5.18 10.00 -1.56
N VAL A 84 -3.97 9.53 -1.24
CA VAL A 84 -3.61 9.08 0.10
C VAL A 84 -3.69 10.23 1.11
N GLU A 85 -3.28 11.44 0.75
CA GLU A 85 -3.41 12.62 1.62
C GLU A 85 -4.87 12.99 1.89
N ASP A 86 -5.76 12.88 0.91
CA ASP A 86 -7.19 13.11 1.15
C ASP A 86 -7.81 12.04 2.06
N LEU A 87 -7.35 10.79 1.94
CA LEU A 87 -7.71 9.72 2.88
C LEU A 87 -7.17 9.98 4.29
N ARG A 88 -5.99 10.60 4.41
CA ARG A 88 -5.38 10.94 5.70
C ARG A 88 -6.05 12.11 6.40
N ASN A 89 -6.41 13.15 5.64
CA ASN A 89 -6.97 14.40 6.17
C ASN A 89 -8.46 14.30 6.53
N CYS A 90 -9.11 13.15 6.32
CA CYS A 90 -10.42 12.78 6.86
C CYS A 90 -11.56 13.81 6.62
N GLU A 91 -11.56 14.52 5.50
CA GLU A 91 -12.71 15.34 5.10
C GLU A 91 -13.72 14.44 4.39
N ASP A 92 -14.85 14.14 5.04
CA ASP A 92 -15.76 13.02 4.71
C ASP A 92 -16.05 12.84 3.20
N GLY A 93 -16.48 13.90 2.51
CA GLY A 93 -16.83 13.82 1.09
C GLY A 93 -15.64 13.69 0.14
N ARG A 94 -14.44 14.12 0.55
CA ARG A 94 -13.21 14.01 -0.25
C ARG A 94 -12.51 12.68 -0.03
N ALA A 95 -12.46 12.23 1.22
CA ALA A 95 -11.93 10.92 1.58
C ALA A 95 -12.70 9.79 0.87
N GLU A 96 -14.03 9.88 0.77
CA GLU A 96 -14.83 8.89 0.03
C GLU A 96 -14.50 8.87 -1.47
N LYS A 97 -14.39 10.04 -2.11
CA LYS A 97 -13.99 10.13 -3.52
C LYS A 97 -12.59 9.58 -3.76
N ALA A 98 -11.65 9.91 -2.87
CA ALA A 98 -10.28 9.41 -2.93
C ALA A 98 -10.25 7.89 -2.78
N TRP A 99 -11.07 7.34 -1.87
CA TRP A 99 -11.21 5.90 -1.67
C TRP A 99 -11.75 5.18 -2.90
N ILE A 100 -12.87 5.66 -3.46
CA ILE A 100 -13.47 5.10 -4.68
C ILE A 100 -12.47 5.11 -5.83
N CYS A 101 -11.74 6.22 -5.98
CA CYS A 101 -10.72 6.37 -7.00
C CYS A 101 -9.57 5.37 -6.81
N LEU A 102 -9.05 5.24 -5.59
CA LEU A 102 -7.96 4.32 -5.28
C LEU A 102 -8.39 2.86 -5.48
N ARG A 103 -9.57 2.47 -4.99
CA ARG A 103 -10.16 1.16 -5.21
C ARG A 103 -10.26 0.82 -6.70
N TYR A 104 -10.75 1.77 -7.49
CA TYR A 104 -10.86 1.61 -8.94
C TYR A 104 -9.48 1.41 -9.60
N LEU A 105 -8.46 2.16 -9.18
CA LEU A 105 -7.10 1.99 -9.70
C LEU A 105 -6.54 0.62 -9.37
N VAL A 106 -6.66 0.18 -8.12
CA VAL A 106 -6.15 -1.12 -7.67
C VAL A 106 -6.80 -2.26 -8.44
N ARG A 107 -8.12 -2.34 -8.47
CA ARG A 107 -8.84 -3.41 -9.18
C ARG A 107 -8.65 -3.37 -10.69
N SER A 108 -8.57 -2.17 -11.28
CA SER A 108 -8.30 -2.04 -12.72
C SER A 108 -6.87 -2.44 -13.08
N GLY A 109 -5.90 -2.14 -12.23
CA GLY A 109 -4.48 -2.39 -12.47
C GLY A 109 -4.05 -3.83 -12.20
N TYR A 110 -4.64 -4.45 -11.18
CA TYR A 110 -4.22 -5.74 -10.64
C TYR A 110 -5.28 -6.82 -10.85
N ARG A 111 -5.80 -6.90 -12.09
CA ARG A 111 -6.88 -7.85 -12.44
C ARG A 111 -6.50 -9.30 -12.23
N THR A 112 -5.26 -9.68 -12.54
CA THR A 112 -4.78 -11.05 -12.33
C THR A 112 -4.77 -11.40 -10.84
N GLU A 113 -4.38 -10.45 -9.99
CA GLU A 113 -4.45 -10.60 -8.54
C GLU A 113 -5.89 -10.66 -8.03
N GLU A 114 -6.78 -9.81 -8.55
CA GLU A 114 -8.21 -9.84 -8.24
C GLU A 114 -8.86 -11.19 -8.63
N GLU A 115 -8.56 -11.71 -9.82
CA GLU A 115 -9.05 -13.02 -10.29
C GLU A 115 -8.56 -14.15 -9.38
N TYR A 116 -7.27 -14.13 -9.01
CA TYR A 116 -6.71 -15.11 -8.07
C TYR A 116 -7.44 -15.10 -6.73
N LEU A 117 -7.68 -13.91 -6.15
CA LEU A 117 -8.38 -13.77 -4.87
C LEU A 117 -9.83 -14.28 -4.95
N ARG A 118 -10.50 -14.08 -6.09
CA ARG A 118 -11.87 -14.55 -6.32
C ARG A 118 -11.96 -16.08 -6.46
N GLU A 119 -10.97 -16.71 -7.10
CA GLU A 119 -11.01 -18.15 -7.41
C GLU A 119 -10.51 -19.04 -6.27
N LYS A 120 -9.65 -18.52 -5.38
CA LYS A 120 -9.04 -19.31 -4.33
C LYS A 120 -9.93 -19.41 -3.09
N LYS A 121 -10.19 -20.64 -2.66
CA LYS A 121 -10.90 -20.94 -1.40
C LYS A 121 -10.07 -20.59 -0.16
N GLU A 122 -8.75 -20.75 -0.25
CA GLU A 122 -7.80 -20.39 0.80
C GLU A 122 -6.69 -19.54 0.19
N ILE A 123 -6.40 -18.41 0.82
CA ILE A 123 -5.35 -17.47 0.41
C ILE A 123 -4.25 -17.53 1.47
N SER A 124 -2.98 -17.64 1.05
CA SER A 124 -1.83 -17.65 1.97
C SER A 124 -0.77 -16.65 1.52
N PHE A 125 0.08 -16.22 2.46
CA PHE A 125 1.18 -15.30 2.14
C PHE A 125 2.14 -15.89 1.10
N SER A 126 2.52 -17.15 1.22
CA SER A 126 3.34 -17.84 0.21
C SER A 126 2.66 -17.86 -1.18
N GLY A 127 1.34 -18.03 -1.21
CA GLY A 127 0.53 -17.98 -2.44
C GLY A 127 0.55 -16.59 -3.08
N LEU A 128 0.32 -15.54 -2.28
CA LEU A 128 0.41 -14.15 -2.73
C LEU A 128 1.82 -13.77 -3.18
N TRP A 129 2.84 -14.22 -2.45
CA TRP A 129 4.24 -14.00 -2.80
C TRP A 129 4.58 -14.64 -4.15
N LYS A 130 4.15 -15.88 -4.39
CA LYS A 130 4.33 -16.58 -5.66
C LYS A 130 3.59 -15.88 -6.81
N LEU A 131 2.36 -15.44 -6.59
CA LEU A 131 1.55 -14.69 -7.55
C LEU A 131 2.20 -13.36 -7.96
N ALA A 132 2.78 -12.66 -6.99
CA ALA A 132 3.53 -11.43 -7.21
C ALA A 132 4.81 -11.65 -8.06
N GLY A 133 5.18 -12.91 -8.30
CA GLY A 133 6.17 -13.35 -9.28
C GLY A 133 7.57 -13.55 -8.69
N GLU A 134 8.21 -14.68 -9.01
CA GLU A 134 9.62 -14.94 -8.69
C GLU A 134 10.58 -14.28 -9.68
N LYS A 135 10.12 -13.99 -10.90
CA LYS A 135 10.96 -13.62 -12.04
C LYS A 135 11.41 -12.15 -12.07
N THR A 136 10.81 -11.26 -11.28
CA THR A 136 11.03 -9.82 -11.49
C THR A 136 12.32 -9.27 -10.87
N GLY A 137 12.96 -9.97 -9.92
CA GLY A 137 14.15 -9.49 -9.19
C GLY A 137 13.93 -8.21 -8.34
N ASP A 138 12.92 -7.43 -8.70
CA ASP A 138 12.45 -6.20 -8.07
C ASP A 138 11.59 -6.53 -6.85
N LEU A 139 12.26 -6.64 -5.71
CA LEU A 139 11.65 -6.93 -4.42
C LEU A 139 10.63 -5.86 -4.03
N LEU A 140 10.88 -4.60 -4.36
CA LEU A 140 9.98 -3.49 -4.07
C LEU A 140 8.66 -3.61 -4.84
N LEU A 141 8.74 -3.94 -6.14
CA LEU A 141 7.54 -4.20 -6.94
C LEU A 141 6.76 -5.42 -6.43
N ARG A 142 7.46 -6.49 -6.04
CA ARG A 142 6.82 -7.70 -5.51
C ARG A 142 6.08 -7.42 -4.20
N SER A 143 6.72 -6.75 -3.25
CA SER A 143 6.08 -6.30 -2.00
C SER A 143 4.90 -5.38 -2.27
N SER A 144 5.03 -4.48 -3.25
CA SER A 144 3.93 -3.59 -3.65
C SER A 144 2.72 -4.36 -4.17
N ARG A 145 2.92 -5.38 -5.01
CA ARG A 145 1.84 -6.26 -5.52
C ARG A 145 1.14 -6.99 -4.39
N VAL A 146 1.91 -7.54 -3.45
CA VAL A 146 1.38 -8.22 -2.26
C VAL A 146 0.51 -7.27 -1.42
N CYS A 147 0.93 -6.00 -1.26
CA CYS A 147 0.10 -4.99 -0.58
C CYS A 147 -1.25 -4.76 -1.29
N MET A 148 -1.28 -4.76 -2.62
CA MET A 148 -2.52 -4.60 -3.39
C MET A 148 -3.46 -5.79 -3.19
N CYS A 149 -2.91 -7.02 -3.18
CA CYS A 149 -3.70 -8.21 -2.88
C CYS A 149 -4.32 -8.13 -1.49
N LEU A 150 -3.54 -7.70 -0.50
CA LEU A 150 -3.99 -7.62 0.88
C LEU A 150 -5.05 -6.54 1.07
N LEU A 151 -4.94 -5.41 0.36
CA LEU A 151 -6.00 -4.40 0.31
C LEU A 151 -7.30 -4.94 -0.29
N MET A 152 -7.23 -5.65 -1.42
CA MET A 152 -8.41 -6.23 -2.07
C MET A 152 -9.05 -7.33 -1.22
N ALA A 153 -8.23 -8.22 -0.65
CA ALA A 153 -8.69 -9.29 0.24
C ALA A 153 -9.44 -8.71 1.46
N GLU A 154 -8.94 -7.62 2.04
CA GLU A 154 -9.66 -6.94 3.12
C GLU A 154 -10.99 -6.36 2.68
N GLU A 155 -11.04 -5.65 1.55
CA GLU A 155 -12.30 -5.11 1.02
C GLU A 155 -13.36 -6.20 0.85
N ASP A 156 -12.91 -7.35 0.37
CA ASP A 156 -13.75 -8.52 0.10
C ASP A 156 -13.95 -9.40 1.35
N ARG A 157 -13.43 -8.97 2.52
CA ARG A 157 -13.49 -9.67 3.82
C ARG A 157 -12.98 -11.12 3.75
N GLN A 158 -11.95 -11.34 2.95
CA GLN A 158 -11.29 -12.63 2.80
C GLN A 158 -10.13 -12.75 3.78
N GLU A 159 -10.02 -13.89 4.45
CA GLU A 159 -8.90 -14.19 5.34
C GLU A 159 -7.66 -14.60 4.54
N VAL A 160 -6.50 -14.08 4.94
CA VAL A 160 -5.19 -14.52 4.43
C VAL A 160 -4.45 -15.28 5.51
N ARG A 161 -4.20 -16.57 5.25
CA ARG A 161 -3.47 -17.46 6.15
C ARG A 161 -2.01 -17.02 6.25
N LYS A 162 -1.54 -16.84 7.48
CA LYS A 162 -0.12 -16.68 7.81
C LYS A 162 0.61 -18.02 7.64
N ASP A 163 1.58 -18.03 6.75
CA ASP A 163 2.59 -19.08 6.61
C ASP A 163 3.97 -18.43 6.45
N ASP A 164 5.03 -19.22 6.28
CA ASP A 164 6.42 -18.72 6.21
C ASP A 164 6.64 -17.68 5.11
N GLY A 165 5.74 -17.58 4.13
CA GLY A 165 5.77 -16.53 3.12
C GLY A 165 5.64 -15.11 3.69
N ILE A 166 5.15 -14.96 4.94
CA ILE A 166 5.11 -13.66 5.62
C ILE A 166 6.51 -13.10 5.80
N PHE A 167 7.50 -13.92 6.19
CA PHE A 167 8.88 -13.48 6.43
C PHE A 167 9.52 -12.88 5.17
N LEU A 168 9.23 -13.44 4.00
CA LEU A 168 9.71 -12.90 2.71
C LEU A 168 9.11 -11.52 2.41
N PHE A 169 7.85 -11.32 2.79
CA PHE A 169 7.19 -10.03 2.67
C PHE A 169 7.72 -9.02 3.69
N GLU A 170 7.96 -9.42 4.95
CA GLU A 170 8.55 -8.54 5.96
C GLU A 170 9.96 -8.09 5.56
N GLU A 171 10.82 -9.03 5.12
CA GLU A 171 12.17 -8.76 4.61
C GLU A 171 12.13 -7.79 3.42
N GLY A 172 11.18 -7.98 2.51
CA GLY A 172 10.98 -7.08 1.38
C GLY A 172 10.63 -5.66 1.79
N ILE A 173 9.90 -5.50 2.89
CA ILE A 173 9.49 -4.20 3.42
C ILE A 173 10.64 -3.54 4.18
N GLU A 174 11.37 -4.28 5.01
CA GLU A 174 12.55 -3.77 5.73
C GLU A 174 13.61 -3.23 4.77
N LYS A 175 13.92 -3.98 3.71
CA LYS A 175 14.88 -3.55 2.70
C LYS A 175 14.45 -2.32 1.90
N SER A 176 13.15 -1.99 1.90
CA SER A 176 12.61 -0.88 1.11
C SER A 176 12.19 0.33 1.94
N GLU A 177 12.03 0.18 3.25
CA GLU A 177 11.71 1.25 4.19
C GLU A 177 12.77 2.36 4.19
N ASP A 178 14.05 1.96 4.11
CA ASP A 178 15.20 2.87 3.99
C ASP A 178 15.14 3.79 2.75
N LEU A 179 14.39 3.41 1.71
CA LEU A 179 14.23 4.22 0.50
C LEU A 179 13.23 5.37 0.70
N TRP A 180 12.30 5.23 1.65
CA TRP A 180 11.21 6.15 1.90
C TRP A 180 11.49 7.12 3.04
N GLU A 181 12.19 6.68 4.09
CA GLU A 181 12.53 7.55 5.21
C GLU A 181 13.71 8.49 4.88
N SER A 182 13.57 9.78 5.18
CA SER A 182 14.74 10.68 5.21
C SER A 182 15.50 10.46 6.52
N LYS A 183 16.85 10.53 6.48
CA LYS A 183 17.69 10.41 7.69
C LYS A 183 17.25 11.33 8.84
N GLU A 184 16.72 12.52 8.54
CA GLU A 184 16.22 13.52 9.51
C GLU A 184 14.94 13.11 10.26
N LYS A 185 14.15 12.14 9.75
CA LYS A 185 12.91 11.71 10.40
C LYS A 185 13.10 10.58 11.42
N ARG A 186 14.20 9.82 11.35
CA ARG A 186 14.51 8.80 12.38
C ARG A 186 14.62 9.43 13.77
N GLU A 187 15.19 10.64 13.85
CA GLU A 187 15.39 11.36 15.11
C GLU A 187 14.13 12.12 15.61
N LYS A 188 13.21 12.51 14.71
CA LYS A 188 11.98 13.26 15.06
C LYS A 188 10.72 12.40 15.23
N SER A 189 10.79 11.09 14.94
CA SER A 189 9.65 10.17 15.05
C SER A 189 9.13 9.97 16.48
N LEU A 190 9.93 10.39 17.48
CA LEU A 190 9.62 10.27 18.91
C LEU A 190 8.56 11.24 19.43
N ASP A 191 8.19 12.31 18.69
CA ASP A 191 7.40 13.41 19.28
C ASP A 191 6.21 13.92 18.45
N MET A 192 5.82 13.23 17.37
CA MET A 192 4.65 13.64 16.57
C MET A 192 3.34 13.04 17.12
N LYS A 193 2.37 13.91 17.44
CA LYS A 193 0.96 13.55 17.68
C LYS A 193 0.38 12.88 16.43
N LYS A 194 0.20 11.56 16.50
CA LYS A 194 -0.18 10.69 15.38
C LYS A 194 -1.67 10.83 15.04
N ILE A 195 -1.98 11.36 13.85
CA ILE A 195 -3.29 11.28 13.21
C ILE A 195 -3.33 9.95 12.44
N TYR A 196 -3.99 8.95 13.03
CA TYR A 196 -4.02 7.59 12.49
C TYR A 196 -5.07 7.40 11.43
N VAL A 197 -4.76 6.58 10.43
CA VAL A 197 -5.54 6.32 9.23
C VAL A 197 -5.53 4.78 9.13
N ILE A 198 -6.69 4.12 9.31
CA ILE A 198 -6.82 2.66 9.54
C ILE A 198 -7.69 2.01 8.45
N ILE A 199 -7.09 1.26 7.51
CA ILE A 199 -7.85 0.41 6.56
C ILE A 199 -7.75 -1.04 6.97
N LEU A 200 -6.57 -1.55 7.32
CA LEU A 200 -6.35 -2.94 7.77
C LEU A 200 -6.69 -3.14 9.24
N GLN A 201 -7.98 -3.10 9.58
CA GLN A 201 -8.42 -3.16 10.98
C GLN A 201 -8.67 -4.60 11.47
N ASN A 202 -8.86 -5.55 10.56
CA ASN A 202 -9.32 -6.89 10.92
C ASN A 202 -8.47 -7.97 10.31
N TYR A 203 -7.37 -8.25 10.99
CA TYR A 203 -6.79 -9.55 10.89
C TYR A 203 -7.62 -10.59 11.63
N TYR A 204 -8.56 -11.21 10.91
CA TYR A 204 -9.01 -12.56 11.23
C TYR A 204 -7.95 -13.54 10.74
N PHE A 205 -6.82 -13.58 11.46
CA PHE A 205 -5.85 -14.65 11.26
C PHE A 205 -6.42 -15.91 11.89
N LYS A 206 -6.64 -16.98 11.11
CA LYS A 206 -6.60 -18.31 11.71
C LYS A 206 -5.20 -18.49 12.31
N PRO A 207 -5.07 -18.73 13.62
CA PRO A 207 -3.79 -19.06 14.20
C PRO A 207 -3.22 -20.29 13.48
N LEU A 208 -1.90 -20.35 13.35
CA LEU A 208 -1.22 -21.60 13.08
C LEU A 208 -1.76 -22.60 14.10
N ASN A 209 -2.43 -23.67 13.65
CA ASN A 209 -2.67 -24.80 14.50
C ASN A 209 -1.29 -25.28 14.95
N LYS A 210 -0.87 -24.86 16.14
CA LYS A 210 0.13 -25.59 16.90
C LYS A 210 -0.54 -26.92 17.17
N SER A 211 -0.21 -27.90 16.33
CA SER A 211 -0.39 -29.31 16.64
C SER A 211 0.21 -29.54 18.02
N SER A 212 -0.67 -29.53 19.00
CA SER A 212 -0.39 -29.98 20.34
C SER A 212 -0.35 -31.49 20.24
N ARG A 213 0.88 -32.02 20.41
CA ARG A 213 1.27 -33.39 20.79
C ARG A 213 0.24 -34.50 20.65
#